data_AF-A0A654U5X1-F1
#
_entry.id   AF-A0A654U5X1-F1
#
_cell.length_a   1.000
_cell.length_b   1.000
_cell.length_c   1.000
_cell.angle_alpha   90.00
_cell.angle_beta   90.00
_cell.angle_gamma   90.00
#
_symmetry.space_group_name_H-M   'P 1'
#
loop_
_entity.id
_entity.type
_entity.pdbx_description
1 polymer ?
#
loop_
_entity_poly.entity_id
_entity_poly.type
_entity_poly.pdbx_seq_one_letter_code
_entity_poly.pdbx_strand_id
1 'polypeptide(L)'
;MQIKLTIQNVRLKNTPNSRGTIGALDATITWSSEGIKESVQNAIPILGAFVTSSVVTHPADGTVELKGLLNNITAKPIVAGKGLELQIINFNTLGFSLPKETVQSTLNEFTSSLTKNYPLGIHADSVQVTSTGVVSRFSTRDAAIPTGIQNPCFSHI
;
A
#
# COMPACT_ATOMS: atom_id res chain seq x y z
N MET A 1 -7.68 3.26 -8.64
CA MET A 1 -6.80 2.12 -8.32
C MET A 1 -7.24 0.90 -9.10
N GLN A 2 -6.31 0.09 -9.61
CA GLN A 2 -6.60 -1.17 -10.29
C GLN A 2 -5.87 -2.32 -9.62
N ILE A 3 -6.53 -3.47 -9.49
CA ILE A 3 -5.96 -4.68 -8.90
C ILE A 3 -6.13 -5.82 -9.89
N LYS A 4 -5.02 -6.47 -10.24
CA LYS A 4 -5.00 -7.75 -10.95
C LYS A 4 -4.62 -8.85 -9.97
N LEU A 5 -5.50 -9.82 -9.79
CA LEU A 5 -5.34 -10.92 -8.86
C LEU A 5 -5.39 -12.25 -9.61
N THR A 6 -4.41 -13.12 -9.38
CA THR A 6 -4.37 -14.49 -9.89
C THR A 6 -4.27 -15.44 -8.71
N ILE A 7 -5.16 -16.42 -8.64
CA ILE A 7 -5.15 -17.46 -7.60
C ILE A 7 -5.10 -18.82 -8.29
N GLN A 8 -4.20 -19.69 -7.86
CA GLN A 8 -3.97 -21.00 -8.45
C GLN A 8 -3.98 -22.09 -7.39
N ASN A 9 -4.35 -23.30 -7.83
CA ASN A 9 -4.34 -24.51 -7.00
C ASN A 9 -5.17 -24.37 -5.72
N VAL A 10 -6.38 -23.80 -5.86
CA VAL A 10 -7.34 -23.72 -4.75
C VAL A 10 -7.92 -25.10 -4.49
N ARG A 11 -7.79 -25.59 -3.25
CA ARG A 11 -8.37 -26.86 -2.81
C ARG A 11 -9.21 -26.62 -1.58
N LEU A 12 -10.53 -26.71 -1.75
CA LEU A 12 -11.46 -26.59 -0.62
C LEU A 12 -11.54 -27.93 0.10
N LYS A 13 -11.14 -27.94 1.37
CA LYS A 13 -11.26 -29.10 2.25
C LYS A 13 -11.50 -28.58 3.65
N ASN A 14 -12.73 -28.74 4.11
CA ASN A 14 -13.11 -28.30 5.43
C ASN A 14 -12.51 -29.22 6.50
N THR A 15 -11.75 -28.64 7.42
CA THR A 15 -11.17 -29.28 8.60
C THR A 15 -11.39 -28.35 9.79
N PRO A 16 -11.25 -28.83 11.04
CA PRO A 16 -11.39 -27.96 12.22
C PRO A 16 -10.49 -26.72 12.19
N ASN A 17 -9.34 -26.79 11.50
CA ASN A 17 -8.31 -25.74 11.52
C ASN A 17 -8.16 -24.97 10.20
N SER A 18 -8.82 -25.41 9.12
CA SER A 18 -8.68 -24.79 7.79
C SER A 18 -9.87 -25.10 6.89
N ARG A 19 -10.24 -24.14 6.04
CA ARG A 19 -11.28 -24.29 5.02
C ARG A 19 -10.74 -24.82 3.68
N GLY A 20 -9.42 -24.95 3.55
CA GLY A 20 -8.76 -25.38 2.32
C GLY A 20 -7.36 -24.80 2.17
N THR A 21 -6.76 -24.98 1.00
CA THR A 21 -5.43 -24.45 0.68
C THR A 21 -5.43 -23.68 -0.63
N ILE A 22 -4.45 -22.78 -0.76
CA ILE A 22 -4.12 -22.05 -1.97
C ILE A 22 -2.65 -22.31 -2.27
N GLY A 23 -2.34 -22.91 -3.42
CA GLY A 23 -0.94 -23.14 -3.80
C GLY A 23 -0.22 -21.85 -4.16
N ALA A 24 -0.88 -20.93 -4.89
CA ALA A 24 -0.30 -19.63 -5.21
C ALA A 24 -1.36 -18.53 -5.31
N LEU A 25 -0.99 -17.34 -4.86
CA LEU A 25 -1.70 -16.09 -5.13
C LEU A 25 -0.68 -15.05 -5.54
N ASP A 26 -0.97 -14.37 -6.65
CA ASP A 26 -0.18 -13.25 -7.17
C ASP A 26 -1.10 -12.05 -7.39
N ALA A 27 -0.75 -10.91 -6.80
CA ALA A 27 -1.46 -9.66 -6.97
C ALA A 27 -0.53 -8.60 -7.56
N THR A 28 -1.02 -7.86 -8.55
CA THR A 28 -0.40 -6.64 -9.05
C THR A 28 -1.38 -5.50 -8.83
N ILE A 29 -0.96 -4.49 -8.05
CA ILE A 29 -1.75 -3.29 -7.80
C ILE A 29 -1.13 -2.16 -8.60
N THR A 30 -1.95 -1.49 -9.40
CA THR A 30 -1.57 -0.30 -10.15
C THR A 30 -2.32 0.89 -9.60
N TRP A 31 -1.56 1.89 -9.16
CA TRP A 31 -2.08 3.08 -8.53
C TRP A 31 -1.64 4.31 -9.29
N SER A 32 -2.56 4.94 -10.02
CA SER A 32 -2.26 6.16 -10.76
C SER A 32 -1.93 7.33 -9.83
N SER A 33 -1.19 8.31 -10.34
CA SER A 33 -0.93 9.56 -9.63
C SER A 33 -2.21 10.24 -9.11
N GLU A 34 -3.27 10.25 -9.91
CA GLU A 34 -4.58 10.80 -9.52
C GLU A 34 -5.19 9.99 -8.37
N GLY A 35 -5.14 8.66 -8.45
CA GLY A 35 -5.65 7.81 -7.38
C GLY A 35 -4.85 7.97 -6.08
N ILE A 36 -3.54 8.20 -6.17
CA ILE A 36 -2.68 8.48 -5.00
C ILE A 36 -3.10 9.81 -4.39
N LYS A 37 -3.29 10.85 -5.22
CA LYS A 37 -3.77 12.16 -4.78
C LYS A 37 -5.05 12.03 -3.97
N GLU A 38 -6.08 11.43 -4.56
CA GLU A 38 -7.40 11.26 -3.94
C GLU A 38 -7.31 10.51 -2.61
N SER A 39 -6.53 9.43 -2.59
CA SER A 39 -6.43 8.60 -1.38
C SER A 39 -5.69 9.31 -0.26
N VAL A 40 -4.60 10.02 -0.56
CA VAL A 40 -3.91 10.83 0.46
C VAL A 40 -4.81 11.94 0.98
N GLN A 41 -5.58 12.59 0.08
CA GLN A 41 -6.54 13.62 0.46
C GLN A 41 -7.63 13.11 1.42
N ASN A 42 -8.14 11.91 1.18
CA ASN A 42 -9.26 11.36 1.94
C ASN A 42 -8.83 10.56 3.18
N ALA A 43 -7.73 9.81 3.08
CA ALA A 43 -7.33 8.85 4.11
C ALA A 43 -6.28 9.39 5.09
N ILE A 44 -5.60 10.50 4.75
CA ILE A 44 -4.62 11.12 5.63
C ILE A 44 -5.05 12.56 5.93
N PRO A 45 -5.92 12.79 6.93
CA PRO A 45 -6.47 14.12 7.20
C PRO A 45 -5.42 15.22 7.34
N ILE A 46 -4.29 14.89 7.98
CA ILE A 46 -3.16 15.81 8.20
C ILE A 46 -2.48 16.20 6.88
N LEU A 47 -2.46 15.32 5.88
CA LEU A 47 -1.86 15.56 4.57
C LEU A 47 -2.88 15.94 3.48
N GLY A 48 -4.18 15.82 3.76
CA GLY A 48 -5.18 16.15 2.75
C GLY A 48 -5.21 17.64 2.39
N ALA A 49 -4.87 18.51 3.35
CA ALA A 49 -4.63 19.92 3.09
C ALA A 49 -3.31 20.19 2.33
N PHE A 50 -2.39 19.22 2.28
CA PHE A 50 -1.08 19.33 1.64
C PHE A 50 -1.09 18.91 0.18
N VAL A 51 -1.84 17.86 -0.16
CA VAL A 51 -1.86 17.28 -1.52
C VAL A 51 -3.00 17.85 -2.34
N THR A 52 -3.05 19.17 -2.44
CA THR A 52 -4.16 19.89 -3.10
C THR A 52 -3.97 20.00 -4.61
N SER A 53 -2.71 20.07 -5.07
CA SER A 53 -2.40 20.35 -6.48
C SER A 53 -2.29 19.06 -7.30
N SER A 54 -1.23 18.28 -7.09
CA SER A 54 -0.91 17.12 -7.95
C SER A 54 -0.02 16.11 -7.24
N VAL A 55 0.06 14.93 -7.84
CA VAL A 55 1.07 13.92 -7.52
C VAL A 55 1.93 13.74 -8.76
N VAL A 56 3.24 13.92 -8.61
CA VAL A 56 4.21 13.76 -9.69
C VAL A 56 5.07 12.54 -9.38
N THR A 57 5.38 11.76 -10.41
CA THR A 57 6.20 10.55 -10.26
C THR A 57 7.54 10.75 -10.94
N HIS A 58 8.59 10.27 -10.28
CA HIS A 58 9.97 10.36 -10.75
C HIS A 58 10.55 8.94 -10.85
N PRO A 59 10.32 8.22 -11.96
CA PRO A 59 10.72 6.81 -12.10
C PRO A 59 12.23 6.58 -11.99
N ALA A 60 13.04 7.53 -12.47
CA ALA A 60 14.50 7.43 -12.43
C ALA A 60 15.03 7.37 -10.99
N ASP A 61 14.41 8.13 -10.08
CA ASP A 61 14.79 8.18 -8.67
C ASP A 61 13.99 7.16 -7.82
N GLY A 62 12.92 6.64 -8.41
CA GLY A 62 11.94 5.80 -7.74
C GLY A 62 11.14 6.55 -6.70
N THR A 63 10.80 7.82 -6.93
CA THR A 63 10.11 8.66 -5.93
C THR A 63 8.78 9.22 -6.41
N VAL A 64 7.93 9.58 -5.46
CA VAL A 64 6.64 10.23 -5.67
C VAL A 64 6.65 11.57 -4.93
N GLU A 65 6.33 12.63 -5.63
CA GLU A 65 6.24 13.99 -5.10
C GLU A 65 4.78 14.39 -4.93
N LEU A 66 4.37 14.62 -3.69
CA LEU A 66 3.07 15.15 -3.31
C LEU A 66 3.16 16.68 -3.29
N LYS A 67 2.44 17.35 -4.17
CA LYS A 67 2.52 18.82 -4.34
C LYS A 67 1.31 19.54 -3.76
N GLY A 68 1.60 20.51 -2.90
CA GLY A 68 0.65 21.54 -2.50
C GLY A 68 0.76 22.79 -3.36
N LEU A 69 0.30 23.93 -2.83
CA LEU A 69 0.38 25.21 -3.52
C LEU A 69 1.80 25.80 -3.47
N LEU A 70 2.43 25.77 -2.28
CA LEU A 70 3.77 26.35 -2.03
C LEU A 70 4.74 25.35 -1.40
N ASN A 71 4.32 24.09 -1.25
CA ASN A 71 5.01 23.05 -0.50
C ASN A 71 5.07 21.75 -1.31
N ASN A 72 6.05 20.90 -1.02
CA ASN A 72 6.14 19.55 -1.57
C ASN A 72 6.72 18.56 -0.56
N ILE A 73 6.29 17.31 -0.69
CA ILE A 73 6.86 16.18 0.04
C ILE A 73 7.24 15.15 -1.01
N THR A 74 8.52 14.79 -1.07
CA THR A 74 9.01 13.69 -1.93
C THR A 74 9.24 12.46 -1.08
N ALA A 75 8.56 11.38 -1.41
CA ALA A 75 8.68 10.10 -0.72
C ALA A 75 9.07 8.97 -1.67
N LYS A 76 9.83 8.01 -1.17
CA LYS A 76 10.25 6.81 -1.89
C LYS A 76 9.45 5.61 -1.37
N PRO A 77 8.61 4.97 -2.20
CA PRO A 77 8.02 3.69 -1.82
C PRO A 77 9.09 2.61 -1.78
N ILE A 78 9.09 1.83 -0.70
CA ILE A 78 9.99 0.69 -0.50
C ILE A 78 9.21 -0.51 0.02
N VAL A 79 9.76 -1.71 -0.20
CA VAL A 79 9.32 -2.91 0.51
C VAL A 79 10.01 -2.94 1.87
N ALA A 80 9.23 -3.05 2.94
CA ALA A 80 9.73 -3.10 4.31
C ALA A 80 9.04 -4.24 5.08
N GLY A 81 9.84 -5.19 5.56
CA GLY A 81 9.32 -6.41 6.18
C GLY A 81 8.45 -7.21 5.20
N LYS A 82 7.14 -7.33 5.50
CA LYS A 82 6.14 -7.98 4.64
C LYS A 82 5.25 -6.99 3.88
N GLY A 83 5.42 -5.69 4.11
CA GLY A 83 4.54 -4.64 3.60
C GLY A 83 5.26 -3.60 2.75
N LEU A 84 4.60 -2.47 2.60
CA LEU A 84 5.14 -1.29 1.94
C LEU A 84 5.37 -0.18 2.98
N GLU A 85 6.37 0.66 2.74
CA GLU A 85 6.62 1.90 3.48
C GLU A 85 6.87 3.05 2.49
N LEU A 86 6.58 4.27 2.91
CA LEU A 86 6.88 5.50 2.16
C LEU A 86 7.91 6.34 2.92
N GLN A 87 9.17 6.32 2.47
CA GLN A 87 10.25 7.06 3.13
C GLN A 87 10.34 8.50 2.61
N ILE A 88 10.25 9.50 3.48
CA ILE A 88 10.38 10.91 3.08
C ILE A 88 11.86 11.24 2.78
N ILE A 89 12.13 11.52 1.51
CA ILE A 89 13.46 11.92 1.00
C ILE A 89 13.61 13.44 1.03
N ASN A 90 12.57 14.18 0.65
CA ASN A 90 12.56 15.64 0.69
C ASN A 90 11.27 16.15 1.36
N PHE A 91 11.41 17.20 2.14
CA PHE A 91 10.32 17.78 2.93
C PHE A 91 10.43 19.31 2.91
N ASN A 92 9.74 19.94 1.95
CA ASN A 92 9.68 21.39 1.84
C ASN A 92 8.26 21.86 2.19
N THR A 93 8.11 22.39 3.40
CA THR A 93 6.81 22.74 3.95
C THR A 93 6.80 24.15 4.50
N LEU A 94 7.02 25.13 3.61
CA LEU A 94 6.90 26.55 3.94
C LEU A 94 5.53 26.83 4.58
N GLY A 95 5.52 27.34 5.83
CA GLY A 95 4.29 27.65 6.56
C GLY A 95 3.55 26.46 7.20
N PHE A 96 4.13 25.25 7.16
CA PHE A 96 3.60 24.10 7.89
C PHE A 96 4.33 23.90 9.22
N SER A 97 3.57 23.70 10.29
CA SER A 97 4.10 23.56 11.64
C SER A 97 4.46 22.12 12.04
N LEU A 98 4.11 21.11 11.23
CA LEU A 98 4.35 19.73 11.62
C LEU A 98 5.78 19.28 11.35
N PRO A 99 6.43 18.61 12.32
CA PRO A 99 7.74 17.99 12.12
C PRO A 99 7.70 16.89 11.05
N LYS A 100 8.83 16.70 10.36
CA LYS A 100 9.01 15.64 9.37
C LYS A 100 8.71 14.26 9.96
N GLU A 101 9.11 14.04 11.21
CA GLU A 101 8.97 12.77 11.94
C GLU A 101 7.50 12.41 12.17
N THR A 102 6.67 13.41 12.51
CA THR A 102 5.22 13.22 12.65
C THR A 102 4.60 12.79 11.33
N VAL A 103 4.97 13.47 10.22
CA VAL A 103 4.47 13.11 8.89
C VAL A 103 4.96 11.72 8.47
N GLN A 104 6.20 11.37 8.77
CA GLN A 104 6.75 10.04 8.52
C GLN A 104 5.96 8.96 9.27
N SER A 105 5.64 9.19 10.56
CA SER A 105 4.81 8.28 11.35
C SER A 105 3.43 8.07 10.71
N THR A 106 2.78 9.16 10.29
CA THR A 106 1.47 9.07 9.64
C THR A 106 1.52 8.30 8.31
N LEU A 107 2.55 8.50 7.48
CA LEU A 107 2.73 7.73 6.25
C LEU A 107 2.98 6.24 6.56
N ASN A 108 3.73 5.95 7.61
CA ASN A 108 4.01 4.58 8.05
C ASN A 108 2.74 3.89 8.58
N GLU A 109 1.92 4.59 9.35
CA GLU A 109 0.61 4.08 9.81
C GLU A 109 -0.33 3.82 8.64
N PHE A 110 -0.43 4.76 7.70
CA PHE A 110 -1.26 4.61 6.50
C PHE A 110 -0.83 3.40 5.68
N THR A 111 0.44 3.29 5.33
CA THR A 111 0.97 2.17 4.53
C THR A 111 0.85 0.83 5.27
N SER A 112 1.11 0.81 6.58
CA SER A 112 0.89 -0.36 7.42
C SER A 112 -0.58 -0.79 7.42
N SER A 113 -1.52 0.14 7.52
CA SER A 113 -2.96 -0.17 7.48
C SER A 113 -3.40 -0.86 6.19
N LEU A 114 -2.72 -0.56 5.06
CA LEU A 114 -2.99 -1.19 3.77
C LEU A 114 -2.56 -2.65 3.75
N THR A 115 -1.46 -3.02 4.42
CA THR A 115 -0.86 -4.37 4.31
C THR A 115 -1.04 -5.26 5.53
N LYS A 116 -1.27 -4.69 6.73
CA LYS A 116 -1.26 -5.41 8.01
C LYS A 116 -2.31 -6.52 8.10
N ASN A 117 -3.45 -6.34 7.42
CA ASN A 117 -4.58 -7.27 7.49
C ASN A 117 -4.63 -8.23 6.29
N TYR A 118 -3.62 -8.23 5.42
CA TYR A 118 -3.60 -9.17 4.31
C TYR A 118 -3.54 -10.61 4.85
N PRO A 119 -4.53 -11.44 4.50
CA PRO A 119 -4.61 -12.80 5.02
C PRO A 119 -3.58 -13.69 4.34
N LEU A 120 -3.55 -14.97 4.71
CA LEU A 120 -2.83 -16.01 3.95
C LEU A 120 -1.32 -15.79 3.83
N GLY A 121 -0.74 -14.93 4.68
CA GLY A 121 0.68 -14.60 4.64
C GLY A 121 1.11 -13.80 3.41
N ILE A 122 0.17 -13.14 2.72
CA ILE A 122 0.48 -12.27 1.58
C ILE A 122 1.48 -11.19 2.01
N HIS A 123 2.52 -11.02 1.20
CA HIS A 123 3.56 -10.02 1.43
C HIS A 123 3.88 -9.24 0.16
N ALA A 124 4.42 -8.03 0.32
CA ALA A 124 4.94 -7.24 -0.79
C ALA A 124 6.23 -7.85 -1.34
N ASP A 125 6.28 -8.09 -2.65
CA ASP A 125 7.46 -8.59 -3.36
C ASP A 125 8.28 -7.44 -3.95
N SER A 126 7.59 -6.43 -4.48
CA SER A 126 8.22 -5.27 -5.11
C SER A 126 7.29 -4.07 -5.16
N VAL A 127 7.89 -2.90 -5.29
CA VAL A 127 7.20 -1.65 -5.60
C VAL A 127 8.05 -0.84 -6.58
N GLN A 128 7.41 -0.30 -7.60
CA GLN A 128 8.05 0.44 -8.68
C GLN A 128 7.28 1.72 -8.97
N VAL A 129 7.99 2.84 -9.02
CA VAL A 129 7.45 4.08 -9.56
C VAL A 129 7.51 4.04 -11.09
N THR A 130 6.41 4.38 -11.72
CA THR A 130 6.21 4.46 -13.18
C THR A 130 5.90 5.90 -13.55
N SER A 131 5.90 6.23 -14.84
CA SER A 131 5.63 7.61 -15.31
C SER A 131 4.22 8.14 -14.98
N THR A 132 3.30 7.25 -14.59
CA THR A 132 1.89 7.61 -14.35
C THR A 132 1.40 7.21 -12.95
N GLY A 133 2.28 6.72 -12.08
CA GLY A 133 1.87 6.19 -10.78
C GLY A 133 2.84 5.18 -10.19
N VAL A 134 2.33 4.30 -9.36
CA VAL A 134 3.08 3.24 -8.68
C VAL A 134 2.49 1.88 -9.00
N VAL A 135 3.35 0.89 -9.22
CA VAL A 135 2.97 -0.52 -9.36
C VAL A 135 3.60 -1.31 -8.23
N SER A 136 2.80 -2.06 -7.49
CA SER A 136 3.27 -2.99 -6.46
C SER A 136 2.85 -4.41 -6.77
N ARG A 137 3.70 -5.36 -6.38
CA ARG A 137 3.41 -6.80 -6.49
C ARG A 137 3.41 -7.45 -5.13
N PHE A 138 2.47 -8.35 -4.94
CA PHE A 138 2.32 -9.13 -3.73
C PHE A 138 2.12 -10.60 -4.07
N SER A 139 2.58 -11.47 -3.20
CA SER A 139 2.39 -12.90 -3.38
C SER A 139 2.23 -13.65 -2.06
N THR A 140 1.67 -14.86 -2.17
CA THR A 140 1.81 -15.92 -1.17
C THR A 140 1.87 -17.28 -1.86
N ARG A 141 2.43 -18.27 -1.17
CA ARG A 141 2.57 -19.65 -1.63
C ARG A 141 2.14 -20.61 -0.53
N ASP A 142 1.49 -21.70 -0.92
CA ASP A 142 1.07 -22.80 -0.04
C ASP A 142 0.33 -22.34 1.23
N ALA A 143 -0.59 -21.40 1.05
CA ALA A 143 -1.32 -20.79 2.16
C ALA A 143 -2.53 -21.64 2.58
N ALA A 144 -2.72 -21.81 3.89
CA ALA A 144 -3.93 -22.39 4.47
C ALA A 144 -5.03 -21.32 4.56
N ILE A 145 -6.23 -21.64 4.06
CA ILE A 145 -7.40 -20.79 4.17
C ILE A 145 -7.88 -20.83 5.64
N PRO A 146 -7.88 -19.70 6.36
CA PRO A 146 -8.25 -19.67 7.76
C PRO A 146 -9.74 -19.96 7.95
N THR A 147 -10.11 -20.43 9.14
CA THR A 147 -11.52 -20.49 9.55
C THR A 147 -11.97 -19.08 9.93
N GLY A 148 -13.24 -18.73 9.63
CA GLY A 148 -13.77 -17.36 9.68
C GLY A 148 -13.69 -16.64 11.03
N ILE A 149 -13.28 -17.33 12.10
CA ILE A 149 -13.09 -16.77 13.45
C ILE A 149 -11.81 -15.89 13.52
N GLN A 150 -10.82 -16.12 12.65
CA GLN A 150 -9.49 -15.51 12.79
C GLN A 150 -9.24 -14.29 11.88
N ASN A 151 -10.10 -14.01 10.89
CA ASN A 151 -9.87 -12.90 9.96
C ASN A 151 -11.19 -12.30 9.42
N PRO A 152 -11.38 -10.97 9.46
CA PRO A 152 -12.59 -10.30 8.97
C PRO A 152 -12.90 -10.56 7.49
N CYS A 153 -11.90 -10.79 6.64
CA CYS A 153 -12.12 -11.15 5.24
C CYS A 153 -12.79 -12.52 5.08
N PHE A 154 -12.69 -13.39 6.09
CA PHE A 154 -13.25 -14.74 6.10
C PHE A 154 -14.42 -14.89 7.08
N SER A 155 -14.89 -13.82 7.71
CA SER A 155 -15.96 -13.89 8.72
C SER A 155 -17.33 -14.27 8.15
N HIS A 156 -17.49 -14.28 6.82
CA HIS A 156 -18.74 -14.58 6.12
C HIS A 156 -18.66 -15.84 5.21
N ILE A 157 -17.67 -16.71 5.42
CA ILE A 157 -17.46 -17.95 4.62
C ILE A 157 -17.29 -19.21 5.49
#